data_AF-A0A7C7R3F2-F1
#
_entry.id   AF-A0A7C7R3F2-F1
#
_cell.length_a   1.000
_cell.length_b   1.000
_cell.length_c   1.000
_cell.angle_alpha   90.00
_cell.angle_beta   90.00
_cell.angle_gamma   90.00
#
_symmetry.space_group_name_H-M   'P 1'
#
loop_
_entity.id
_entity.type
_entity.pdbx_description
1 polymer ?
#
loop_
_entity_poly.entity_id
_entity_poly.type
_entity_poly.pdbx_seq_one_letter_code
_entity_poly.pdbx_strand_id
1 'polypeptide(L)' 'MDLIRLKQLVQRGESETVEFKKSTAQLRRAMETLCGMLNRNGGRVLIGVTA' A
#
# COMPACT_ATOMS: atom_id res chain seq x y z
N MET A 1 -11.60 -2.30 -7.45
CA MET A 1 -11.12 -3.09 -6.28
C MET A 1 -12.35 -3.50 -5.50
N ASP A 2 -12.49 -4.78 -5.15
CA ASP A 2 -13.59 -5.27 -4.31
C ASP A 2 -13.06 -5.75 -2.95
N LEU A 3 -13.97 -6.06 -2.02
CA LEU A 3 -13.62 -6.44 -0.65
C LEU A 3 -12.86 -7.77 -0.56
N ILE A 4 -13.17 -8.73 -1.44
CA ILE A 4 -12.53 -10.05 -1.45
C ILE A 4 -11.06 -9.89 -1.83
N ARG A 5 -10.80 -9.16 -2.91
CA ARG A 5 -9.46 -8.87 -3.41
C ARG A 5 -8.65 -8.02 -2.43
N LEU A 6 -9.29 -7.07 -1.74
CA LEU A 6 -8.65 -6.29 -0.67
C LEU A 6 -8.22 -7.18 0.49
N LYS A 7 -9.08 -8.09 0.96
CA LYS A 7 -8.74 -9.03 2.05
C LYS A 7 -7.58 -9.95 1.65
N GLN A 8 -7.57 -10.45 0.42
CA GLN A 8 -6.46 -11.26 -0.10
C GLN A 8 -5.14 -10.48 -0.14
N LEU A 9 -5.17 -9.19 -0.52
CA LEU A 9 -4.00 -8.33 -0.50
C LEU A 9 -3.46 -8.14 0.93
N VAL A 10 -4.35 -7.84 1.88
CA VAL A 10 -3.97 -7.68 3.29
C VAL A 10 -3.37 -8.98 3.84
N GLN A 11 -3.96 -10.13 3.53
CA GLN A 11 -3.43 -11.44 3.95
C GLN A 11 -2.06 -11.79 3.36
N ARG A 12 -1.76 -11.30 2.14
CA ARG A 12 -0.45 -11.51 1.50
C ARG A 12 0.66 -10.63 2.09
N GLY A 13 0.31 -9.57 2.82
CA GLY A 13 1.28 -8.66 3.43
C GLY A 13 1.87 -7.64 2.47
N GLU A 14 2.89 -6.93 2.96
CA GLU A 14 3.67 -5.97 2.18
C GLU A 14 4.59 -6.67 1.19
N SER A 15 4.88 -5.98 0.09
CA SER A 15 5.79 -6.42 -0.96
C SER A 15 6.33 -5.21 -1.71
N GLU A 16 7.24 -5.41 -2.67
CA GLU A 16 7.78 -4.33 -3.50
C GLU A 16 6.72 -3.48 -4.22
N THR A 17 5.51 -4.03 -4.43
CA THR A 17 4.41 -3.35 -5.11
C THR A 17 3.21 -3.06 -4.20
N VAL A 18 3.29 -3.41 -2.91
CA VAL A 18 2.20 -3.24 -1.94
C VAL A 18 2.78 -2.77 -0.61
N GLU A 19 2.44 -1.54 -0.21
CA GLU A 19 2.84 -0.96 1.07
C GLU A 19 1.60 -0.68 1.93
N PHE A 20 1.70 -0.91 3.23
CA PHE A 20 0.67 -0.59 4.21
C PHE A 20 1.06 0.62 5.05
N LYS A 21 0.08 1.50 5.30
CA LYS A 21 0.21 2.58 6.29
C LYS A 21 -0.94 2.52 7.27
N LYS A 22 -0.63 2.84 8.52
CA LYS A 22 -1.59 2.76 9.63
C LYS A 22 -2.67 3.82 9.53
N SER A 23 -2.33 5.02 9.07
CA SER A 23 -3.28 6.12 8.97
C SER A 23 -2.88 7.17 7.93
N THR A 24 -3.81 8.09 7.68
CA THR A 24 -3.60 9.26 6.80
C THR A 24 -2.57 10.26 7.35
N ALA A 25 -2.16 10.15 8.61
CA ALA A 25 -1.03 10.93 9.14
C ALA A 25 0.29 10.60 8.41
N GLN A 26 0.36 9.48 7.70
CA GLN A 26 1.53 9.03 6.95
C GLN A 26 1.43 9.35 5.44
N LEU A 27 0.48 10.20 5.00
CA LEU A 27 0.26 10.49 3.58
C LEU A 27 1.52 10.94 2.86
N ARG A 28 2.34 11.81 3.46
CA ARG A 28 3.61 12.22 2.84
C ARG A 28 4.51 11.03 2.54
N ARG A 29 4.69 10.13 3.52
CA ARG A 29 5.49 8.91 3.35
C ARG A 29 4.85 7.95 2.34
N ALA A 30 3.52 7.86 2.31
CA ALA A 30 2.80 7.08 1.31
C ALA A 30 3.09 7.60 -0.11
N MET A 31 3.11 8.92 -0.30
CA MET A 31 3.42 9.52 -1.59
C MET A 31 4.89 9.32 -1.98
N GLU A 32 5.82 9.43 -1.03
CA GLU A 32 7.25 9.12 -1.27
C GLU A 32 7.42 7.66 -1.75
N THR A 33 6.76 6.70 -1.08
CA THR A 33 6.73 5.30 -1.51
C THR A 33 6.11 5.15 -2.91
N LEU A 34 4.98 5.83 -3.17
CA LEU A 34 4.31 5.77 -4.47
C LEU A 34 5.22 6.29 -5.60
N CYS A 35 5.91 7.41 -5.38
CA CYS A 35 6.91 7.93 -6.33
C CYS A 35 8.04 6.92 -6.57
N GLY A 36 8.52 6.24 -5.54
CA GLY A 36 9.50 5.16 -5.67
C GLY A 36 8.98 3.99 -6.51
N MET A 37 7.73 3.56 -6.27
CA MET A 37 7.06 2.50 -7.03
C MET A 37 6.85 2.87 -8.50
N LEU A 38 6.50 4.12 -8.81
CA LEU A 38 6.35 4.62 -10.18
C LEU A 38 7.63 4.50 -11.01
N ASN A 39 8.80 4.56 -10.37
CA ASN A 39 10.10 4.37 -11.02
C ASN A 39 10.48 2.88 -11.22
N ARG A 40 9.61 1.95 -10.81
CA ARG A 40 9.80 0.49 -10.90
C ARG A 40 8.62 -0.16 -11.62
N ASN A 41 8.01 -1.17 -11.02
CA ASN A 41 6.89 -1.93 -11.58
C ASN A 41 5.52 -1.33 -11.22
N GLY A 42 5.49 -0.08 -10.73
CA GLY A 42 4.31 0.50 -10.12
C GLY A 42 3.97 -0.17 -8.78
N GLY A 43 2.80 0.17 -8.24
CA GLY A 43 2.36 -0.40 -6.97
C GLY A 43 1.15 0.29 -6.39
N ARG A 44 0.85 -0.06 -5.14
CA ARG A 44 -0.29 0.48 -4.38
C ARG A 44 0.09 0.67 -2.92
N VAL A 45 -0.38 1.76 -2.34
CA VAL A 45 -0.28 2.01 -0.90
C VAL A 45 -1.68 1.92 -0.29
N LEU A 46 -1.85 1.10 0.72
CA LEU A 46 -3.11 0.91 1.45
C LEU A 46 -3.03 1.66 2.78
N ILE A 47 -3.92 2.63 2.97
CA ILE A 47 -3.99 3.45 4.17
C ILE A 47 -5.08 2.91 5.11
N GLY A 48 -4.79 2.86 6.41
CA GLY A 48 -5.73 2.35 7.42
C GLY A 48 -5.56 0.87 7.73
N VAL A 49 -4.41 0.28 7.39
CA VAL A 49 -4.11 -1.13 7.68
C VAL A 49 -3.24 -1.19 8.94
N THR A 50 -3.78 -1.76 10.01
CA THR A 50 -3.04 -2.15 11.22
C THR A 50 -2.85 -3.66 11.17
N ALA A 51 -1.93 -4.11 10.32
CA ALA A 51 -1.46 -5.48 10.33
C ALA A 51 -0.68 -5.76 11.63
#